data_AF-A0A931U1K3-F1
#
_entry.id   AF-A0A931U1K3-F1
#
_cell.length_a   1.000
_cell.length_b   1.000
_cell.length_c   1.000
_cell.angle_alpha   90.00
_cell.angle_beta   90.00
_cell.angle_gamma   90.00
#
_symmetry.space_group_name_H-M   'P 1'
#
loop_
_entity.id
_entity.type
_entity.pdbx_description
1 polymer ?
#
loop_
_entity_poly.entity_id
_entity_poly.type
_entity_poly.pdbx_seq_one_letter_code
_entity_poly.pdbx_strand_id
1 'polypeptide(L)' 'MRVRVAVLRRETWWMGLSVAAAMLGLFALGFDQGQLLSPVLGDVSYQLNVLHELVHDARHAAAFPCH' A
#
# COMPACT_ATOMS: atom_id res chain seq x y z
N MET A 1 29.99 -20.02 13.36
CA MET A 1 29.29 -19.98 12.04
C MET A 1 27.75 -19.86 12.18
N ARG A 2 27.06 -20.65 13.03
CA ARG A 2 25.58 -20.60 13.18
C ARG A 2 24.98 -19.24 13.59
N VAL A 3 25.63 -18.47 14.46
CA VAL A 3 25.12 -17.16 14.93
C VAL A 3 25.05 -16.12 13.80
N ARG A 4 26.05 -16.09 12.90
CA ARG A 4 26.07 -15.18 11.75
C ARG A 4 24.97 -15.51 10.73
N VAL A 5 24.65 -16.78 10.52
CA VAL A 5 23.56 -17.23 9.64
C VAL A 5 22.19 -16.82 10.20
N ALA A 6 22.00 -16.88 11.53
CA ALA A 6 20.76 -16.45 12.17
C ALA A 6 20.55 -14.92 12.10
N VAL A 7 21.61 -14.12 12.25
CA VAL A 7 21.56 -12.66 12.11
C VAL A 7 21.28 -12.24 10.66
N LEU A 8 21.99 -12.81 9.69
CA LEU A 8 21.73 -12.59 8.26
C LEU A 8 20.29 -12.99 7.89
N ARG A 9 19.81 -14.14 8.38
CA ARG A 9 18.42 -14.56 8.18
C ARG A 9 17.45 -13.53 8.77
N ARG A 10 17.65 -13.07 10.01
CA ARG A 10 16.79 -12.04 10.65
C ARG A 10 16.75 -10.73 9.85
N GLU A 11 17.89 -10.28 9.33
CA GLU A 11 17.97 -9.07 8.51
C GLU A 11 17.30 -9.24 7.14
N THR A 12 17.40 -10.42 6.52
CA THR A 12 16.70 -10.70 5.25
C THR A 12 15.18 -10.69 5.39
N TRP A 13 14.63 -11.08 6.54
CA TRP A 13 13.17 -10.98 6.78
C TRP A 13 12.71 -9.53 6.84
N TRP A 14 13.50 -8.66 7.46
CA TRP A 14 13.18 -7.22 7.50
C TRP A 14 13.23 -6.61 6.11
N MET A 15 14.26 -6.93 5.32
CA MET A 15 14.34 -6.49 3.93
C MET A 15 13.14 -6.99 3.11
N GLY A 16 12.79 -8.27 3.25
CA GLY A 16 11.62 -8.86 2.58
C GLY A 16 10.31 -8.18 2.98
N LEU A 17 10.12 -7.90 4.28
CA LEU A 17 8.95 -7.18 4.79
C LEU A 17 8.88 -5.75 4.26
N SER A 18 10.01 -5.04 4.22
CA SER A 18 10.07 -3.68 3.66
C SER A 18 9.72 -3.66 2.18
N VAL A 19 10.22 -4.62 1.39
CA VAL A 19 9.87 -4.73 -0.03
C VAL A 19 8.38 -5.06 -0.20
N ALA A 20 7.85 -6.02 0.57
CA ALA A 20 6.43 -6.36 0.51
C ALA A 20 5.53 -5.18 0.88
N ALA A 21 5.89 -4.42 1.93
CA ALA A 21 5.17 -3.22 2.32
C ALA A 21 5.23 -2.13 1.24
N ALA A 22 6.38 -1.93 0.59
CA ALA A 22 6.52 -0.98 -0.50
C ALA A 22 5.65 -1.39 -1.71
N MET A 23 5.63 -2.67 -2.07
CA MET A 23 4.77 -3.18 -3.14
C MET A 23 3.28 -3.03 -2.80
N LEU A 24 2.89 -3.29 -1.56
CA LEU A 24 1.52 -3.07 -1.11
C LEU A 24 1.13 -1.59 -1.15
N GLY A 25 2.04 -0.69 -0.78
CA GLY A 25 1.83 0.76 -0.89
C GLY A 25 1.67 1.21 -2.34
N LEU A 26 2.49 0.71 -3.26
CA LEU A 26 2.34 0.97 -4.69
C LEU A 26 1.02 0.44 -5.23
N PHE A 27 0.60 -0.74 -4.81
CA PHE A 27 -0.72 -1.27 -5.16
C PHE A 27 -1.83 -0.37 -4.65
N ALA A 28 -1.83 -0.01 -3.37
CA ALA A 28 -2.86 0.82 -2.74
C ALA A 28 -3.01 2.19 -3.40
N LEU A 29 -1.90 2.82 -3.79
CA LEU A 29 -1.91 4.18 -4.35
C LEU A 29 -2.08 4.22 -5.87
N GLY A 30 -1.64 3.18 -6.59
CA GLY A 30 -1.56 3.19 -8.06
C GLY A 30 -2.50 2.22 -8.76
N PHE A 31 -2.96 1.16 -8.08
CA PHE A 31 -3.67 0.05 -8.73
C PHE A 31 -4.98 -0.36 -8.03
N ASP A 32 -5.20 0.01 -6.77
CA ASP A 32 -6.47 -0.31 -6.09
C ASP A 32 -7.65 0.35 -6.81
N GLN A 33 -8.70 -0.45 -7.00
CA GLN A 33 -10.00 -0.09 -7.57
C GLN A 33 -11.12 -0.41 -6.57
N GLY A 34 -10.83 -0.31 -5.28
CA GLY A 34 -11.73 -0.66 -4.19
C GLY A 34 -11.52 -2.06 -3.61
N GLN A 35 -10.50 -2.83 -4.02
CA GLN A 35 -10.27 -4.17 -3.46
C GLN A 35 -9.91 -4.11 -1.97
N LEU A 36 -9.03 -3.19 -1.57
CA LEU A 36 -8.51 -3.14 -0.20
C LEU A 36 -9.57 -2.87 0.86
N LEU A 37 -10.55 -2.01 0.57
CA LEU A 37 -11.62 -1.66 1.51
C LEU A 37 -12.90 -2.50 1.31
N SER A 38 -12.98 -3.33 0.27
CA SER A 38 -14.15 -4.18 0.01
C SER A 38 -14.55 -5.13 1.15
N PRO A 39 -13.64 -5.69 1.98
CA PRO A 39 -14.05 -6.54 3.10
C PRO A 39 -14.83 -5.79 4.20
N VAL A 40 -14.70 -4.46 4.24
CA VAL A 40 -15.35 -3.60 5.25
C VAL A 40 -16.52 -2.83 4.65
N LEU A 41 -16.36 -2.30 3.44
CA LEU A 41 -17.35 -1.43 2.78
C LEU A 41 -18.23 -2.15 1.75
N GLY A 42 -17.92 -3.41 1.41
CA GLY A 42 -18.65 -4.17 0.39
C GLY A 42 -18.59 -3.51 -0.99
N ASP A 43 -19.70 -3.60 -1.73
CA ASP A 43 -19.82 -3.10 -3.11
C ASP A 43 -19.57 -1.59 -3.24
N VAL A 44 -19.86 -0.83 -2.19
CA VAL A 44 -19.60 0.62 -2.13
C VAL A 44 -18.12 0.94 -2.37
N SER A 45 -17.22 0.05 -1.93
CA SER A 45 -15.77 0.20 -2.12
C SER A 45 -15.41 0.34 -3.60
N TYR A 46 -16.03 -0.46 -4.46
CA TYR A 46 -15.78 -0.47 -5.90
C TYR A 46 -16.48 0.69 -6.61
N GLN A 47 -17.67 1.07 -6.15
CA GLN A 47 -18.45 2.15 -6.77
C GLN A 47 -17.84 3.53 -6.52
N LEU A 48 -17.39 3.78 -5.28
CA LEU A 48 -16.85 5.07 -4.88
C LEU A 48 -15.33 5.14 -4.97
N ASN A 49 -14.66 3.99 -5.16
CA ASN A 49 -13.21 3.88 -5.19
C ASN A 49 -12.54 4.72 -4.09
N VAL A 50 -12.96 4.52 -2.84
CA VAL A 50 -12.73 5.46 -1.72
C VAL A 50 -11.26 5.83 -1.52
N LEU A 51 -10.34 4.87 -1.69
CA LEU A 51 -8.90 5.14 -1.58
C LEU A 51 -8.40 6.07 -2.70
N HIS A 52 -8.89 5.90 -3.93
CA HIS A 52 -8.57 6.76 -5.06
C HIS A 52 -8.99 8.20 -4.77
N GLU A 53 -10.24 8.42 -4.39
CA GLU A 53 -10.78 9.75 -4.13
C GLU A 53 -10.09 10.41 -2.93
N LEU A 54 -9.82 9.67 -1.85
CA LEU A 54 -9.07 10.19 -0.70
C LEU A 54 -7.67 10.67 -1.08
N VAL A 55 -6.94 9.89 -1.88
CA VAL A 55 -5.59 10.24 -2.32
C VAL A 55 -5.64 11.37 -3.34
N HIS A 56 -6.66 11.39 -4.20
CA HIS A 56 -6.92 12.49 -5.12
C HIS A 56 -7.16 13.81 -4.35
N ASP A 57 -8.01 13.81 -3.33
CA ASP A 57 -8.26 14.96 -2.46
C ASP A 57 -7.00 15.41 -1.71
N ALA A 58 -6.18 14.49 -1.22
CA ALA A 58 -4.91 14.82 -0.58
C ALA A 58 -3.94 15.52 -1.55
N ARG A 59 -3.95 15.16 -2.84
CA ARG A 59 -3.16 15.85 -3.88
C ARG A 59 -3.67 17.26 -4.13
N HIS A 60 -5.00 17.44 -4.18
CA HIS A 60 -5.62 18.78 -4.24
C HIS A 60 -5.24 19.63 -3.03
N ALA A 61 -5.33 19.07 -1.82
CA ALA A 61 -4.97 19.77 -0.59
C ALA A 61 -3.49 20.16 -0.53
N ALA A 62 -2.62 19.36 -1.14
CA ALA A 62 -1.20 19.66 -1.29
C ALA A 62 -0.88 20.57 -2.50
N ALA A 63 -1.91 21.11 -3.18
CA ALA A 63 -1.80 21.93 -4.38
C ALA A 63 -1.01 21.25 -5.52
N PHE A 64 -0.96 19.92 -5.53
CA PHE A 64 -0.41 19.20 -6.67
C PHE A 64 -1.39 19.20 -7.83
N PRO A 65 -0.94 19.42 -9.06
CA PRO A 65 -1.81 19.32 -10.22
C PRO A 65 -2.32 17.89 -10.39
N CYS A 66 -3.61 17.78 -10.67
CA CYS A 66 -4.25 16.59 -11.22
C CYS A 66 -4.88 16.95 -12.57
N HIS A 67 -5.44 15.96 -13.27
CA HIS A 67 -6.04 16.14 -14.60
C HIS A 67 -7.13 17.23 -14.61
#